data_AF-A0A925WEI8-F1
#
_entry.id   AF-A0A925WEI8-F1
#
_cell.length_a   1.000
_cell.length_b   1.000
_cell.length_c   1.000
_cell.angle_alpha   90.00
_cell.angle_beta   90.00
_cell.angle_gamma   90.00
#
_symmetry.space_group_name_H-M   'P 1'
#
loop_
_entity.id
_entity.type
_entity.pdbx_description
1 polymer ?
#
loop_
_entity_poly.entity_id
_entity_poly.type
_entity_poly.pdbx_seq_one_letter_code
_entity_poly.pdbx_strand_id
1 'polypeptide(L)'
;MTTNRILKGTVMWLMLACAQTQAALINLVPHPNAPDFMAGFINVNYNHTTREFLAQGWTSDYVNGSVTLADLGMWTLTAQLDSNYDLAGGSLEVRGNLGAGDELLLSGSLKSGAAGEVFGFQDPVDSNHDLFEFLFTINGGNATVISDFLAWGNVGGIIVDANFSSGDIGFTGDWNQSFESFESSGVSDVFVPEPGSYGVLGAVTAFVGLVCASRRKGRSVNVPDLARG
;
A
#
# COMPACT_ATOMS: atom_id res chain seq x y z
N MET A 1 25.31 -29.46 -53.78
CA MET A 1 24.85 -28.08 -53.51
C MET A 1 23.34 -28.05 -53.56
N THR A 2 22.67 -28.09 -52.41
CA THR A 2 21.48 -27.25 -52.10
C THR A 2 21.12 -27.45 -50.64
N THR A 3 21.08 -26.32 -49.94
CA THR A 3 21.07 -26.15 -48.49
C THR A 3 19.63 -26.23 -47.98
N ASN A 4 19.32 -27.20 -47.11
CA ASN A 4 18.03 -27.26 -46.41
C ASN A 4 18.00 -26.22 -45.29
N ARG A 5 17.08 -25.27 -45.44
CA ARG A 5 16.86 -24.13 -44.55
C ARG A 5 16.04 -24.54 -43.32
N ILE A 6 16.67 -24.44 -42.17
CA ILE A 6 16.21 -23.70 -40.97
C ILE A 6 14.73 -23.92 -40.60
N LEU A 7 14.47 -24.96 -39.79
CA LEU A 7 13.32 -24.99 -38.89
C LEU A 7 13.76 -24.41 -37.54
N LYS A 8 13.73 -23.08 -37.40
CA LYS A 8 13.86 -22.41 -36.09
C LYS A 8 12.51 -22.48 -35.41
N GLY A 9 12.24 -23.61 -34.77
CA GLY A 9 11.14 -23.74 -33.81
C GLY A 9 11.45 -22.85 -32.61
N THR A 10 10.73 -21.74 -32.51
CA THR A 10 10.77 -20.85 -31.36
C THR A 10 10.21 -21.62 -30.15
N VAL A 11 11.12 -22.16 -29.33
CA VAL A 11 10.78 -22.63 -27.99
C VAL A 11 10.49 -21.38 -27.17
N MET A 12 9.24 -20.95 -27.21
CA MET A 12 8.71 -19.95 -26.29
C MET A 12 8.57 -20.65 -24.94
N TRP A 13 9.67 -20.67 -24.18
CA TRP A 13 9.67 -21.03 -22.78
C TRP A 13 8.70 -20.09 -22.07
N LEU A 14 7.54 -20.64 -21.74
CA LEU A 14 6.58 -20.07 -20.82
C LEU A 14 7.31 -19.97 -19.49
N MET A 15 7.88 -18.79 -19.19
CA MET A 15 8.31 -18.46 -17.85
C MET A 15 7.04 -18.41 -16.99
N LEU A 16 6.66 -19.56 -16.41
CA LEU A 16 5.99 -19.55 -15.13
C LEU A 16 7.02 -18.97 -14.16
N ALA A 17 7.11 -17.64 -14.13
CA ALA A 17 7.57 -16.96 -12.95
C ALA A 17 6.65 -17.44 -11.84
N CYS A 18 7.21 -18.16 -10.88
CA CYS A 18 6.64 -18.20 -9.55
C CYS A 18 6.67 -16.74 -9.10
N ALA A 19 5.62 -15.97 -9.42
CA ALA A 19 5.46 -14.62 -8.94
C ALA A 19 5.24 -14.78 -7.44
N GLN A 20 6.34 -14.78 -6.68
CA GLN A 20 6.25 -14.39 -5.29
C GLN A 20 5.62 -13.00 -5.32
N THR A 21 4.39 -12.90 -4.85
CA THR A 21 3.67 -11.65 -4.60
C THR A 21 4.40 -10.90 -3.50
N GLN A 22 5.59 -10.38 -3.80
CA GLN A 22 6.16 -9.27 -3.05
C GLN A 22 5.18 -8.12 -3.31
N ALA A 23 4.37 -7.73 -2.32
CA ALA A 23 3.63 -6.49 -2.51
C ALA A 23 4.65 -5.36 -2.56
N ALA A 24 4.53 -4.51 -3.56
CA ALA A 24 5.27 -3.28 -3.61
C ALA A 24 4.59 -2.27 -2.66
N LEU A 25 5.39 -1.42 -2.04
CA LEU A 25 4.88 -0.18 -1.45
C LEU A 25 4.05 0.59 -2.49
N ILE A 26 2.97 1.21 -2.04
CA ILE A 26 2.16 2.16 -2.82
C ILE A 26 2.83 3.54 -2.92
N ASN A 27 3.96 3.73 -2.21
CA ASN A 27 4.80 4.93 -2.18
C ASN A 27 4.00 6.15 -1.74
N LEU A 28 3.43 6.06 -0.54
CA LEU A 28 2.78 7.19 0.09
C LEU A 28 3.81 8.27 0.39
N VAL A 29 3.47 9.52 0.11
CA VAL A 29 4.28 10.68 0.47
C VAL A 29 3.40 11.61 1.29
N PRO A 30 3.74 11.85 2.57
CA PRO A 30 3.09 12.89 3.37
C PRO A 30 3.31 14.25 2.72
N HIS A 31 2.23 14.99 2.50
CA HIS A 31 2.35 16.38 2.05
C HIS A 31 2.90 17.22 3.21
N PRO A 32 3.97 18.00 3.04
CA PRO A 32 4.72 18.63 4.14
C PRO A 32 3.91 19.61 5.00
N ASN A 33 2.79 20.13 4.47
CA ASN A 33 1.89 21.03 5.20
C ASN A 33 0.47 20.44 5.37
N ALA A 34 0.27 19.15 5.12
CA ALA A 34 -0.99 18.50 5.42
C ALA A 34 -1.06 18.16 6.93
N PRO A 35 -2.27 18.12 7.51
CA PRO A 35 -2.46 17.62 8.86
C PRO A 35 -1.99 16.17 8.95
N ASP A 36 -1.28 15.87 10.04
CA ASP A 36 -0.67 14.55 10.25
C ASP A 36 -0.72 14.16 11.73
N PHE A 37 -1.26 12.97 12.00
CA PHE A 37 -1.14 12.36 13.31
C PHE A 37 0.06 11.44 13.34
N MET A 38 0.96 11.72 14.28
CA MET A 38 2.05 10.81 14.60
C MET A 38 1.60 9.87 15.72
N ALA A 39 1.99 8.61 15.63
CA ALA A 39 1.81 7.61 16.67
C ALA A 39 3.13 6.89 16.96
N GLY A 40 3.28 6.43 18.20
CA GLY A 40 4.46 5.73 18.67
C GLY A 40 4.11 4.59 19.62
N PHE A 41 5.15 3.86 20.01
CA PHE A 41 5.03 2.63 20.80
C PHE A 41 4.13 1.59 20.16
N ILE A 42 4.19 1.50 18.82
CA ILE A 42 3.30 0.63 18.06
C ILE A 42 3.80 -0.81 18.16
N ASN A 43 2.89 -1.70 18.59
CA ASN A 43 3.01 -3.14 18.42
C ASN A 43 2.25 -3.57 17.19
N VAL A 44 2.83 -4.48 16.42
CA VAL A 44 2.23 -5.10 15.25
C VAL A 44 2.11 -6.60 15.49
N ASN A 45 0.98 -7.17 15.09
CA ASN A 45 0.74 -8.60 15.07
C ASN A 45 0.01 -8.96 13.77
N TYR A 46 0.50 -9.99 13.09
CA TYR A 46 -0.17 -10.58 11.94
C TYR A 46 -0.28 -12.09 12.11
N ASN A 47 -1.49 -12.60 11.90
CA ASN A 47 -1.74 -14.02 11.91
C ASN A 47 -2.03 -14.50 10.50
N HIS A 48 -1.15 -15.32 9.92
CA HIS A 48 -1.35 -15.85 8.57
C HIS A 48 -2.57 -16.77 8.44
N THR A 49 -2.91 -17.51 9.49
CA THR A 49 -4.05 -18.44 9.45
C THR A 49 -5.37 -17.69 9.36
N THR A 50 -5.53 -16.60 10.14
CA THR A 50 -6.74 -15.76 10.10
C THR A 50 -6.64 -14.64 9.07
N ARG A 51 -5.43 -14.33 8.59
CA ARG A 51 -5.07 -13.21 7.72
C ARG A 51 -5.42 -11.84 8.32
N GLU A 52 -5.38 -11.75 9.63
CA GLU A 52 -5.65 -10.55 10.39
C GLU A 52 -4.34 -9.87 10.77
N PHE A 53 -4.26 -8.59 10.45
CA PHE A 53 -3.20 -7.67 10.86
C PHE A 53 -3.78 -6.70 11.89
N LEU A 54 -3.03 -6.47 12.95
CA LEU A 54 -3.34 -5.54 14.03
C LEU A 54 -2.09 -4.73 14.35
N ALA A 55 -2.22 -3.42 14.34
CA ALA A 55 -1.21 -2.50 14.86
C ALA A 55 -1.84 -1.59 15.92
N GLN A 56 -1.19 -1.45 17.08
CA GLN A 56 -1.71 -0.68 18.21
C GLN A 56 -0.59 0.08 18.91
N GLY A 57 -0.85 1.33 19.24
CA GLY A 57 0.07 2.18 19.98
C GLY A 57 -0.63 3.41 20.54
N TRP A 58 0.11 4.50 20.65
CA TRP A 58 -0.37 5.75 21.21
C TRP A 58 -0.15 6.89 20.22
N THR A 59 -1.19 7.69 19.99
CA THR A 59 -1.07 8.96 19.28
C THR A 59 -0.14 9.87 20.06
N SER A 60 0.96 10.29 19.45
CA SER A 60 2.03 11.07 20.06
C SER A 60 1.97 12.55 19.71
N ASP A 61 1.52 12.89 18.49
CA ASP A 61 1.45 14.28 18.03
C ASP A 61 0.35 14.49 16.99
N TYR A 62 -0.04 15.76 16.82
CA TYR A 62 -0.91 16.22 15.75
C TYR A 62 -0.35 17.52 15.17
N VAL A 63 0.31 17.41 14.03
CA VAL A 63 1.02 18.52 13.39
C VAL A 63 0.23 19.07 12.21
N ASN A 64 0.44 20.35 11.90
CA ASN A 64 -0.24 21.08 10.82
C ASN A 64 -1.79 21.06 10.88
N GLY A 65 -2.37 20.61 11.98
CA GLY A 65 -3.80 20.70 12.27
C GLY A 65 -4.20 22.07 12.82
N SER A 66 -5.51 22.31 12.88
CA SER A 66 -6.10 23.54 13.43
C SER A 66 -6.19 23.54 14.97
N VAL A 67 -5.95 22.38 15.59
CA VAL A 67 -5.99 22.16 17.04
C VAL A 67 -4.72 21.45 17.52
N THR A 68 -4.45 21.54 18.82
CA THR A 68 -3.29 20.90 19.45
C THR A 68 -3.77 19.77 20.37
N LEU A 69 -3.04 18.65 20.36
CA LEU A 69 -3.24 17.58 21.34
C LEU A 69 -2.84 18.06 22.74
N ALA A 70 -3.75 17.91 23.68
CA ALA A 70 -3.52 18.14 25.10
C ALA A 70 -2.98 16.89 25.81
N ASP A 71 -3.33 15.70 25.33
CA ASP A 71 -2.83 14.42 25.84
C ASP A 71 -2.91 13.32 24.77
N LEU A 72 -2.19 12.23 25.02
CA LEU A 72 -2.14 11.04 24.17
C LEU A 72 -3.49 10.30 24.16
N GLY A 73 -3.69 9.47 23.16
CA GLY A 73 -4.78 8.50 23.13
C GLY A 73 -4.42 7.25 22.34
N MET A 74 -5.32 6.28 22.37
CA MET A 74 -5.10 5.02 21.68
C MET A 74 -5.11 5.22 20.16
N TRP A 75 -4.10 4.65 19.50
CA TRP A 75 -4.05 4.49 18.06
C TRP A 75 -4.21 3.01 17.72
N THR A 76 -5.10 2.66 16.80
CA THR A 76 -5.35 1.27 16.41
C THR A 76 -5.66 1.16 14.93
N LEU A 77 -4.98 0.23 14.27
CA LEU A 77 -5.17 -0.16 12.89
C LEU A 77 -5.44 -1.66 12.82
N THR A 78 -6.52 -2.04 12.15
CA THR A 78 -6.82 -3.42 11.79
C THR A 78 -6.88 -3.56 10.29
N ALA A 79 -6.38 -4.68 9.77
CA ALA A 79 -6.51 -5.04 8.36
C ALA A 79 -6.81 -6.54 8.23
N GLN A 80 -7.61 -6.89 7.25
CA GLN A 80 -7.97 -8.27 6.95
C GLN A 80 -7.63 -8.54 5.48
N LEU A 81 -6.83 -9.58 5.22
CA LEU A 81 -6.59 -10.04 3.85
C LEU A 81 -7.54 -11.18 3.47
N ASP A 82 -7.86 -11.28 2.18
CA ASP A 82 -8.62 -12.37 1.62
C ASP A 82 -7.74 -13.58 1.21
N SER A 83 -8.30 -14.55 0.48
CA SER A 83 -7.56 -15.73 0.02
C SER A 83 -6.50 -15.47 -1.04
N ASN A 84 -6.54 -14.32 -1.70
CA ASN A 84 -5.57 -13.90 -2.69
C ASN A 84 -4.49 -13.01 -2.08
N TYR A 85 -4.55 -12.77 -0.77
CA TYR A 85 -3.75 -11.76 -0.08
C TYR A 85 -4.03 -10.34 -0.55
N ASP A 86 -5.24 -10.09 -1.06
CA ASP A 86 -5.75 -8.75 -1.30
C ASP A 86 -6.37 -8.21 -0.01
N LEU A 87 -6.34 -6.89 0.18
CA LEU A 87 -6.95 -6.26 1.34
C LEU A 87 -8.48 -6.36 1.21
N ALA A 88 -9.10 -7.12 2.09
CA ALA A 88 -10.55 -7.27 2.16
C ALA A 88 -11.21 -6.10 2.88
N GLY A 89 -10.51 -5.50 3.84
CA GLY A 89 -10.97 -4.34 4.60
C GLY A 89 -10.20 -4.16 5.90
N GLY A 90 -10.72 -3.31 6.77
CA GLY A 90 -10.10 -2.97 8.05
C GLY A 90 -10.56 -1.62 8.57
N SER A 91 -10.00 -1.20 9.70
CA SER A 91 -10.32 0.09 10.31
C SER A 91 -9.10 0.78 10.88
N LEU A 92 -9.13 2.11 10.86
CA LEU A 92 -8.25 2.99 11.64
C LEU A 92 -9.08 3.69 12.72
N GLU A 93 -8.53 3.75 13.93
CA GLU A 93 -9.02 4.59 15.02
C GLU A 93 -7.86 5.37 15.63
N VAL A 94 -7.98 6.69 15.64
CA VAL A 94 -7.05 7.63 16.28
C VAL A 94 -7.82 8.35 17.38
N ARG A 95 -7.43 8.09 18.62
CA ARG A 95 -7.99 8.76 19.80
C ARG A 95 -6.94 9.67 20.42
N GLY A 96 -7.39 10.65 21.19
CA GLY A 96 -6.54 11.57 21.92
C GLY A 96 -7.37 12.52 22.73
N ASN A 97 -6.79 13.63 23.17
CA ASN A 97 -7.48 14.62 23.98
C ASN A 97 -7.17 16.02 23.47
N LEU A 98 -8.18 16.80 23.10
CA LEU A 98 -8.05 18.22 22.70
C LEU A 98 -8.47 19.18 23.83
N GLY A 99 -8.54 18.69 25.07
CA GLY A 99 -8.90 19.45 26.27
C GLY A 99 -10.23 19.06 26.92
N ALA A 100 -10.94 18.06 26.38
CA ALA A 100 -12.23 17.58 26.90
C ALA A 100 -12.18 16.15 27.49
N GLY A 101 -11.00 15.52 27.51
CA GLY A 101 -10.82 14.11 27.84
C GLY A 101 -10.55 13.26 26.60
N ASP A 102 -10.50 11.94 26.78
CA ASP A 102 -10.29 10.98 25.70
C ASP A 102 -11.45 10.98 24.69
N GLU A 103 -11.15 11.36 23.45
CA GLU A 103 -12.08 11.54 22.36
C GLU A 103 -11.60 10.84 21.09
N LEU A 104 -12.55 10.44 20.24
CA LEU A 104 -12.25 9.93 18.91
C LEU A 104 -11.90 11.10 17.98
N LEU A 105 -10.65 11.18 17.56
CA LEU A 105 -10.15 12.27 16.73
C LEU A 105 -10.39 11.98 15.25
N LEU A 106 -10.02 10.77 14.81
CA LEU A 106 -10.14 10.33 13.43
C LEU A 106 -10.46 8.84 13.39
N SER A 107 -11.38 8.45 12.51
CA SER A 107 -11.68 7.05 12.21
C SER A 107 -11.83 6.86 10.71
N GLY A 108 -11.52 5.66 10.25
CA GLY A 108 -11.64 5.33 8.85
C GLY A 108 -11.78 3.84 8.58
N SER A 109 -12.27 3.53 7.38
CA SER A 109 -12.26 2.16 6.85
C SER A 109 -11.20 2.02 5.80
N LEU A 110 -10.39 0.97 5.87
CA LEU A 110 -9.38 0.71 4.86
C LEU A 110 -10.03 0.44 3.51
N LYS A 111 -9.41 0.92 2.42
CA LYS A 111 -9.89 0.65 1.07
C LYS A 111 -9.53 -0.79 0.70
N SER A 112 -10.52 -1.58 0.34
CA SER A 112 -10.30 -2.94 -0.17
C SER A 112 -9.69 -2.91 -1.58
N GLY A 113 -8.84 -3.88 -1.90
CA GLY A 113 -8.18 -3.97 -3.21
C GLY A 113 -6.83 -4.67 -3.16
N ALA A 114 -6.18 -4.69 -4.32
CA ALA A 114 -4.94 -5.42 -4.50
C ALA A 114 -3.74 -4.76 -3.79
N ALA A 115 -2.77 -5.60 -3.44
CA ALA A 115 -1.48 -5.16 -2.93
C ALA A 115 -0.72 -4.34 -4.00
N GLY A 116 -0.09 -3.24 -3.62
CA GLY A 116 0.50 -2.26 -4.53
C GLY A 116 -0.49 -1.25 -5.12
N GLU A 117 -1.79 -1.34 -4.79
CA GLU A 117 -2.80 -0.33 -5.19
C GLU A 117 -3.39 0.41 -4.00
N VAL A 118 -3.82 -0.32 -2.96
CA VAL A 118 -4.49 0.26 -1.78
C VAL A 118 -3.78 -0.05 -0.47
N PHE A 119 -2.89 -1.02 -0.48
CA PHE A 119 -2.00 -1.33 0.62
C PHE A 119 -0.67 -1.85 0.07
N GLY A 120 0.40 -1.70 0.84
CA GLY A 120 1.71 -2.19 0.46
C GLY A 120 2.57 -2.42 1.69
N PHE A 121 3.66 -3.16 1.51
CA PHE A 121 4.67 -3.34 2.54
C PHE A 121 6.05 -3.40 1.88
N GLN A 122 7.09 -3.06 2.61
CA GLN A 122 8.46 -3.13 2.11
C GLN A 122 9.08 -4.50 2.41
N ASP A 123 9.69 -5.13 1.41
CA ASP A 123 10.55 -6.30 1.59
C ASP A 123 11.95 -5.85 2.02
N PRO A 124 12.60 -6.46 3.02
CA PRO A 124 13.97 -6.14 3.41
C PRO A 124 14.94 -6.49 2.28
N VAL A 125 15.26 -5.51 1.43
CA VAL A 125 16.34 -5.67 0.45
C VAL A 125 17.69 -5.57 1.12
N ASP A 126 17.87 -4.68 2.10
CA ASP A 126 19.10 -4.54 2.89
C ASP A 126 18.80 -3.88 4.26
N SER A 127 18.73 -4.72 5.29
CA SER A 127 18.87 -4.45 6.73
C SER A 127 18.11 -3.32 7.44
N ASN A 128 17.06 -2.63 6.93
CA ASN A 128 16.38 -1.66 7.82
C ASN A 128 15.00 -1.06 7.49
N HIS A 129 14.05 -1.66 6.76
CA HIS A 129 12.75 -0.99 6.63
C HIS A 129 11.54 -1.94 6.57
N ASP A 130 10.79 -1.95 7.68
CA ASP A 130 9.57 -2.72 7.94
C ASP A 130 8.33 -1.81 7.80
N LEU A 131 8.18 -1.24 6.61
CA LEU A 131 7.11 -0.28 6.30
C LEU A 131 5.82 -0.98 5.89
N PHE A 132 4.69 -0.52 6.41
CA PHE A 132 3.37 -0.75 5.84
C PHE A 132 2.73 0.56 5.38
N GLU A 133 1.99 0.46 4.29
CA GLU A 133 1.23 1.56 3.75
C GLU A 133 -0.22 1.14 3.52
N PHE A 134 -1.17 1.97 3.93
CA PHE A 134 -2.58 1.72 3.73
C PHE A 134 -3.31 2.97 3.26
N LEU A 135 -4.25 2.79 2.35
CA LEU A 135 -5.28 3.78 2.06
C LEU A 135 -6.53 3.52 2.88
N PHE A 136 -7.15 4.58 3.37
CA PHE A 136 -8.43 4.51 4.07
C PHE A 136 -9.37 5.62 3.63
N THR A 137 -10.66 5.41 3.90
CA THR A 137 -11.70 6.42 3.75
C THR A 137 -12.07 6.95 5.12
N ILE A 138 -12.08 8.27 5.27
CA ILE A 138 -12.41 8.95 6.53
C ILE A 138 -13.91 8.83 6.79
N ASN A 139 -14.29 8.30 7.95
CA ASN A 139 -15.68 7.97 8.26
C ASN A 139 -16.24 8.69 9.49
N GLY A 140 -15.39 9.32 10.32
CA GLY A 140 -15.85 10.05 11.49
C GLY A 140 -14.72 10.46 12.42
N GLY A 141 -15.06 11.21 13.46
CA GLY A 141 -14.10 11.75 14.44
C GLY A 141 -14.52 13.14 14.93
N ASN A 142 -13.59 13.85 15.54
CA ASN A 142 -13.79 15.23 15.97
C ASN A 142 -13.99 16.14 14.74
N ALA A 143 -15.06 16.93 14.72
CA ALA A 143 -15.44 17.69 13.53
C ALA A 143 -14.35 18.67 13.05
N THR A 144 -13.58 19.24 13.97
CA THR A 144 -12.47 20.15 13.65
C THR A 144 -11.33 19.40 12.98
N VAL A 145 -10.91 18.28 13.57
CA VAL A 145 -9.87 17.39 12.99
C VAL A 145 -10.29 16.90 11.61
N ILE A 146 -11.54 16.46 11.44
CA ILE A 146 -11.99 15.96 10.14
C ILE A 146 -12.02 17.06 9.07
N SER A 147 -12.30 18.31 9.46
CA SER A 147 -12.23 19.45 8.53
C SER A 147 -10.80 19.69 8.03
N ASP A 148 -9.79 19.42 8.86
CA ASP A 148 -8.39 19.53 8.45
C ASP A 148 -8.04 18.45 7.41
N PHE A 149 -8.56 17.22 7.57
CA PHE A 149 -8.38 16.11 6.63
C PHE A 149 -9.31 16.18 5.39
N LEU A 150 -9.60 17.38 4.90
CA LEU A 150 -10.40 17.66 3.71
C LEU A 150 -11.90 17.28 3.78
N ALA A 151 -12.39 16.80 4.92
CA ALA A 151 -13.76 16.34 5.22
C ALA A 151 -14.06 14.83 5.06
N TRP A 152 -15.27 14.44 5.48
CA TRP A 152 -15.78 13.06 5.49
C TRP A 152 -15.79 12.47 4.07
N GLY A 153 -15.44 11.18 3.96
CA GLY A 153 -15.41 10.45 2.69
C GLY A 153 -14.16 10.68 1.84
N ASN A 154 -13.23 11.54 2.26
CA ASN A 154 -11.94 11.64 1.58
C ASN A 154 -11.02 10.47 1.92
N VAL A 155 -9.98 10.33 1.09
CA VAL A 155 -8.95 9.32 1.24
C VAL A 155 -7.81 9.86 2.10
N GLY A 156 -7.46 9.13 3.14
CA GLY A 156 -6.23 9.31 3.91
C GLY A 156 -5.23 8.21 3.62
N GLY A 157 -3.98 8.45 4.03
CA GLY A 157 -2.86 7.52 3.97
C GLY A 157 -2.35 7.23 5.37
N ILE A 158 -1.89 6.00 5.57
CA ILE A 158 -1.23 5.55 6.79
C ILE A 158 0.11 4.98 6.38
N ILE A 159 1.19 5.45 7.02
CA ILE A 159 2.49 4.79 6.99
C ILE A 159 2.73 4.24 8.39
N VAL A 160 3.03 2.96 8.51
CA VAL A 160 3.50 2.34 9.76
C VAL A 160 4.94 1.93 9.54
N ASP A 161 5.86 2.53 10.27
CA ASP A 161 7.26 2.13 10.32
C ASP A 161 7.50 1.29 11.58
N ALA A 162 7.53 -0.02 11.36
CA ALA A 162 7.62 -0.99 12.41
C ALA A 162 9.10 -1.34 12.70
N ASN A 163 9.91 -0.31 13.03
CA ASN A 163 11.35 -0.43 13.31
C ASN A 163 11.62 -1.30 14.55
N PHE A 164 11.64 -2.63 14.39
CA PHE A 164 11.82 -3.60 15.47
C PHE A 164 13.29 -3.66 15.88
N SER A 165 13.60 -3.11 17.05
CA SER A 165 14.97 -2.94 17.54
C SER A 165 15.65 -4.23 18.00
N SER A 166 14.98 -5.38 18.01
CA SER A 166 15.47 -6.60 18.66
C SER A 166 15.43 -7.84 17.75
N GLY A 167 16.42 -7.99 16.86
CA GLY A 167 16.94 -9.29 16.39
C GLY A 167 16.00 -10.27 15.67
N ASP A 168 14.71 -9.96 15.55
CA ASP A 168 13.75 -10.73 14.81
C ASP A 168 13.76 -10.36 13.33
N ILE A 169 13.32 -11.32 12.53
CA ILE A 169 13.27 -11.27 11.09
C ILE A 169 12.27 -10.16 10.73
N GLY A 170 12.76 -8.98 10.34
CA GLY A 170 11.94 -7.96 9.68
C GLY A 170 11.16 -8.58 8.52
N PHE A 171 10.01 -8.02 8.14
CA PHE A 171 8.99 -8.66 7.31
C PHE A 171 9.56 -9.33 6.05
N THR A 172 9.98 -10.60 6.12
CA THR A 172 10.59 -11.28 4.98
C THR A 172 9.51 -11.72 4.01
N GLY A 173 8.92 -10.78 3.27
CA GLY A 173 8.23 -11.00 2.00
C GLY A 173 7.09 -12.04 1.94
N ASP A 174 6.76 -12.67 3.06
CA ASP A 174 6.00 -13.89 3.12
C ASP A 174 4.88 -13.64 4.13
N TRP A 175 3.80 -13.02 3.65
CA TRP A 175 2.51 -13.04 4.36
C TRP A 175 2.00 -14.48 4.57
N ASN A 176 2.75 -15.52 4.16
CA ASN A 176 2.46 -16.92 4.44
C ASN A 176 2.97 -17.36 5.83
N GLN A 177 3.50 -16.45 6.64
CA GLN A 177 3.89 -16.69 8.03
C GLN A 177 3.34 -15.62 8.96
N SER A 178 2.95 -16.03 10.16
CA SER A 178 2.56 -15.11 11.23
C SER A 178 3.79 -14.40 11.79
N PHE A 179 3.63 -13.16 12.23
CA PHE A 179 4.68 -12.36 12.85
C PHE A 179 4.11 -11.47 13.96
N GLU A 180 4.94 -11.13 14.92
CA GLU A 180 4.63 -10.15 15.96
C GLU A 180 5.86 -9.30 16.27
N SER A 181 5.64 -8.06 16.63
CA SER A 181 6.69 -7.16 17.11
C SER A 181 6.92 -7.32 18.60
N PHE A 182 8.17 -7.35 19.02
CA PHE A 182 8.51 -7.22 20.43
C PHE A 182 8.84 -5.75 20.77
N GLU A 183 8.62 -5.37 22.03
CA GLU A 183 9.10 -4.13 22.66
C GLU A 183 8.42 -2.79 22.28
N SER A 184 7.34 -2.76 21.49
CA SER A 184 6.57 -1.53 21.21
C SER A 184 7.47 -0.38 20.70
N SER A 185 8.23 -0.60 19.63
CA SER A 185 9.16 0.40 19.06
C SER A 185 8.65 1.08 17.78
N GLY A 186 7.52 0.62 17.23
CA GLY A 186 7.00 1.15 15.97
C GLY A 186 6.48 2.57 16.05
N VAL A 187 6.50 3.26 14.92
CA VAL A 187 5.93 4.60 14.72
C VAL A 187 4.98 4.61 13.52
N SER A 188 4.08 5.58 13.45
CA SER A 188 3.16 5.73 12.32
C SER A 188 2.81 7.18 12.06
N ASP A 189 2.55 7.50 10.79
CA ASP A 189 1.99 8.76 10.32
C ASP A 189 0.61 8.51 9.69
N VAL A 190 -0.35 9.39 9.96
CA VAL A 190 -1.71 9.37 9.39
C VAL A 190 -2.02 10.74 8.82
N PHE A 191 -2.10 10.81 7.50
CA PHE A 191 -2.11 12.08 6.77
C PHE A 191 -3.03 12.04 5.55
N VAL A 192 -3.16 13.19 4.89
CA VAL A 192 -3.79 13.30 3.56
C VAL A 192 -2.71 13.10 2.49
N PRO A 193 -2.79 12.06 1.64
CA PRO A 193 -1.77 11.81 0.63
C PRO A 193 -1.84 12.84 -0.50
N GLU A 194 -0.70 13.13 -1.12
CA GLU A 194 -0.67 14.00 -2.30
C GLU A 194 -1.43 13.34 -3.48
N PRO A 195 -2.21 14.10 -4.28
CA PRO A 195 -2.91 13.57 -5.46
C PRO A 195 -2.02 13.02 -6.59
N GLY A 196 -0.71 12.92 -6.43
CA GLY A 196 0.27 12.76 -7.52
C GLY A 196 0.74 11.33 -7.83
N SER A 197 0.70 10.38 -6.90
CA SER A 197 1.41 9.11 -7.06
C SER A 197 0.56 7.96 -7.65
N TYR A 198 -0.75 7.94 -7.41
CA TYR A 198 -1.63 6.85 -7.88
C TYR A 198 -1.94 6.87 -9.38
N GLY A 199 -1.93 8.06 -9.99
CA GLY A 199 -2.36 8.24 -11.38
C GLY A 199 -1.28 7.99 -12.43
N VAL A 200 0.00 8.18 -12.10
CA VAL A 200 1.08 8.21 -13.10
C VAL A 200 1.60 6.81 -13.44
N LEU A 201 1.67 5.89 -12.47
CA LEU A 201 2.12 4.50 -12.71
C LEU A 201 1.12 3.69 -13.55
N GLY A 202 -0.19 3.88 -13.32
CA GLY A 202 -1.24 3.28 -14.14
C GLY A 202 -1.29 3.83 -15.57
N ALA A 203 -1.00 5.12 -15.76
CA ALA A 203 -0.96 5.74 -17.09
C ALA A 203 0.22 5.25 -17.94
N VAL A 204 1.39 5.04 -17.33
CA VAL A 204 2.60 4.59 -18.05
C VAL A 204 2.47 3.13 -18.51
N THR A 205 1.94 2.24 -17.66
CA THR A 205 1.74 0.82 -18.02
C THR A 205 0.66 0.64 -19.11
N ALA A 206 -0.44 1.40 -19.03
CA ALA A 206 -1.48 1.41 -20.06
C ALA A 206 -0.94 1.94 -21.42
N PHE A 207 -0.09 2.96 -21.41
CA PHE A 207 0.50 3.51 -22.64
C PHE A 207 1.47 2.53 -23.31
N VAL A 208 2.32 1.84 -22.54
CA VAL A 208 3.24 0.83 -23.09
C VAL A 208 2.46 -0.37 -23.66
N GLY A 209 1.38 -0.79 -22.99
CA GLY A 209 0.48 -1.83 -23.50
C GLY A 209 -0.16 -1.47 -24.85
N LEU A 210 -0.64 -0.22 -24.98
CA LEU A 210 -1.27 0.27 -26.22
C LEU A 210 -0.28 0.41 -27.40
N VAL A 211 0.96 0.84 -27.11
CA VAL A 211 2.02 0.97 -28.14
C VAL A 211 2.50 -0.40 -28.62
N CYS A 212 2.56 -1.41 -27.75
CA CYS A 212 2.90 -2.78 -28.13
C CYS A 212 1.78 -3.48 -28.92
N ALA A 213 0.51 -3.23 -28.57
CA ALA A 213 -0.64 -3.79 -29.29
C ALA A 213 -0.84 -3.17 -30.68
N SER A 214 -0.63 -1.87 -30.83
CA SER A 214 -0.76 -1.15 -32.12
C SER A 214 0.32 -1.55 -33.13
N ARG A 215 1.54 -1.90 -32.69
CA ARG A 215 2.61 -2.40 -33.59
C ARG A 215 2.37 -3.80 -34.16
N ARG A 216 1.49 -4.61 -33.57
CA ARG A 216 1.13 -5.95 -34.11
C ARG A 216 0.08 -5.91 -35.21
N LYS A 217 -0.69 -4.82 -35.36
CA LYS A 217 -1.78 -4.74 -36.35
C LYS A 217 -1.37 -4.12 -37.70
N GLY A 218 -0.13 -3.64 -37.83
CA GLY A 218 0.32 -2.84 -38.98
C GLY A 218 1.07 -3.57 -40.10
N ARG A 219 1.05 -4.91 -40.19
CA ARG A 219 1.80 -5.62 -41.25
C ARG A 219 1.00 -6.75 -41.92
N SER A 220 -0.13 -6.42 -42.56
CA SER A 220 -0.59 -7.23 -43.69
C SER A 220 0.13 -6.72 -44.95
N VAL A 221 1.16 -7.45 -45.36
CA VAL A 221 1.80 -7.24 -46.66
C VAL A 221 0.77 -7.61 -47.72
N ASN A 222 0.24 -6.62 -48.43
CA ASN A 222 -0.48 -6.86 -49.68
C ASN A 222 0.57 -7.26 -50.73
N VAL A 223 0.69 -8.55 -50.99
CA VAL A 223 1.38 -9.05 -52.19
C VAL A 223 0.28 -9.20 -53.25
N PRO A 224 0.32 -8.45 -54.37
CA PRO A 224 -0.59 -8.69 -55.48
C PRO A 224 -0.27 -10.05 -56.09
N ASP A 225 -1.30 -10.90 -56.13
CA ASP A 225 -1.27 -12.23 -56.72
C ASP A 225 -1.13 -12.11 -58.25
N LEU A 226 0.00 -12.54 -58.79
CA LEU A 226 0.24 -12.67 -60.23
C LEU A 226 -0.48 -13.93 -60.73
N ALA A 227 -1.74 -13.77 -61.15
CA ALA A 227 -2.47 -14.82 -61.84
C ALA A 227 -2.46 -14.60 -63.37
N ARG A 228 -1.60 -15.39 -64.01
CA ARG A 228 -1.83 -16.17 -65.24
C ARG A 228 -2.65 -15.55 -66.39
N GLY A 229 -1.95 -15.31 -67.48
CA GLY A 229 -2.42 -15.36 -68.88
C GLY A 229 -1.23 -15.65 -69.77
#